data_AF-A0A7C5C8C5-F1
#
_entry.id   AF-A0A7C5C8C5-F1
#
_cell.length_a   1.000
_cell.length_b   1.000
_cell.length_c   1.000
_cell.angle_alpha   90.00
_cell.angle_beta   90.00
_cell.angle_gamma   90.00
#
_symmetry.space_group_name_H-M   'P 1'
#
loop_
_entity.id
_entity.type
_entity.pdbx_description
1 polymer ?
#
loop_
_entity_poly.entity_id
_entity_poly.type
_entity_poly.pdbx_seq_one_letter_code
_entity_poly.pdbx_strand_id
1 'polypeptide(L)'
;MKMNNLYKVTLISALLFLFINPVNSQDKDNPWLISFGINFVDFYPTNINGMTSESGVPTKWFDQFFNLNKHYNYVVAPTKISLGRYINTSFSGELAISVNKIDKVGSIKLNENVSYFALDVNLIYNINKIIGNTKWFEPYA
;
A
#
# COMPACT_ATOMS: atom_id res chain seq x y z
N MET A 1 -10.34 41.56 18.37
CA MET A 1 -10.29 40.10 18.56
C MET A 1 -9.05 39.56 17.84
N LYS A 2 -8.01 39.08 18.56
CA LYS A 2 -6.75 38.63 17.95
C LYS A 2 -6.94 37.28 17.24
N MET A 3 -6.78 37.26 15.92
CA MET A 3 -6.92 36.08 15.04
C MET A 3 -5.70 35.13 15.11
N ASN A 4 -5.35 34.63 16.30
CA ASN A 4 -4.15 33.80 16.47
C ASN A 4 -4.26 32.37 15.88
N ASN A 5 -5.42 32.01 15.31
CA ASN A 5 -5.69 30.69 14.75
C ASN A 5 -6.29 30.71 13.33
N LEU A 6 -6.32 31.87 12.65
CA LEU A 6 -6.97 31.96 11.32
C LEU A 6 -6.36 30.97 10.34
N TYR A 7 -5.03 30.84 10.28
CA TYR A 7 -4.36 29.88 9.39
C TYR A 7 -4.75 28.42 9.69
N LYS A 8 -4.97 28.06 10.96
CA LYS A 8 -5.43 26.72 11.35
C LYS A 8 -6.86 26.49 10.88
N VAL A 9 -7.74 27.48 11.09
CA VAL A 9 -9.13 27.41 10.64
C VAL A 9 -9.19 27.36 9.11
N THR A 10 -8.41 28.17 8.39
CA THR A 10 -8.32 28.12 6.93
C THR A 10 -7.80 26.78 6.43
N LEU A 11 -6.76 26.21 7.05
CA LEU A 11 -6.22 24.90 6.69
C LEU A 11 -7.23 23.77 6.94
N ILE A 12 -7.89 23.78 8.11
CA ILE A 12 -8.92 22.79 8.45
C ILE A 12 -10.11 22.91 7.51
N SER A 13 -10.57 24.14 7.21
CA SER A 13 -11.64 24.38 6.24
C SER A 13 -11.25 23.90 4.85
N ALA A 14 -10.02 24.20 4.39
CA ALA A 14 -9.52 23.72 3.09
C ALA A 14 -9.45 22.18 3.03
N LEU A 15 -8.98 21.53 4.10
CA LEU A 15 -9.00 20.07 4.23
C LEU A 15 -10.43 19.53 4.16
N LEU A 16 -11.36 20.09 4.93
CA LEU A 16 -12.78 19.70 4.89
C LEU A 16 -13.36 19.85 3.49
N PHE A 17 -13.06 20.95 2.77
CA PHE A 17 -13.50 21.17 1.39
C PHE A 17 -12.98 20.11 0.41
N LEU A 18 -11.80 19.53 0.64
CA LEU A 18 -11.28 18.44 -0.20
C LEU A 18 -12.08 17.13 0.01
N PHE A 19 -12.61 16.89 1.21
CA PHE A 19 -13.30 15.64 1.56
C PHE A 19 -14.82 15.64 1.33
N ILE A 20 -15.45 16.78 0.98
CA ILE A 20 -16.90 16.85 0.69
C ILE A 20 -17.28 16.36 -0.72
N ASN A 21 -16.31 15.94 -1.53
CA ASN A 21 -16.59 15.42 -2.86
C ASN A 21 -17.19 14.01 -2.74
N PRO A 22 -18.25 13.68 -3.50
CA PRO A 22 -18.70 12.30 -3.60
C PRO A 22 -17.53 11.45 -4.10
N VAL A 23 -17.11 10.49 -3.27
CA VAL A 23 -16.09 9.50 -3.61
C VAL A 23 -16.72 8.53 -4.60
N ASN A 24 -16.72 8.91 -5.88
CA ASN A 24 -17.20 8.04 -6.95
C ASN A 24 -16.11 6.98 -7.23
N SER A 25 -16.51 5.72 -7.39
CA SER A 25 -15.61 4.68 -7.87
C SER A 25 -15.22 4.95 -9.33
N GLN A 26 -14.14 4.32 -9.79
CA GLN A 26 -13.73 4.45 -11.18
C GLN A 26 -14.80 3.90 -12.11
N ASP A 27 -15.15 4.68 -13.14
CA ASP A 27 -16.09 4.27 -14.17
C ASP A 27 -15.67 4.79 -15.55
N LYS A 28 -16.56 4.69 -16.53
CA LYS A 28 -16.29 5.16 -17.89
C LYS A 28 -16.07 6.68 -17.96
N ASP A 29 -16.75 7.44 -17.10
CA ASP A 29 -16.76 8.90 -17.12
C ASP A 29 -15.65 9.49 -16.23
N ASN A 30 -15.25 8.77 -15.18
CA ASN A 30 -14.15 9.07 -14.27
C ASN A 30 -13.12 7.92 -14.27
N PRO A 31 -12.34 7.77 -15.35
CA PRO A 31 -11.56 6.56 -15.54
C PRO A 31 -10.25 6.55 -14.76
N TRP A 32 -9.74 7.68 -14.26
CA TRP A 32 -8.41 7.76 -13.64
C TRP A 32 -8.48 7.71 -12.12
N LEU A 33 -7.56 6.97 -11.50
CA LEU A 33 -7.36 6.90 -10.05
C LEU A 33 -5.90 7.13 -9.75
N ILE A 34 -5.61 8.03 -8.80
CA ILE A 34 -4.26 8.21 -8.27
C ILE A 34 -4.27 7.71 -6.83
N SER A 35 -3.36 6.81 -6.50
CA SER A 35 -3.26 6.24 -5.16
C SER A 35 -1.88 6.46 -4.56
N PHE A 36 -1.84 6.63 -3.25
CA PHE A 36 -0.62 6.71 -2.46
C PHE A 36 -0.63 5.60 -1.43
N GLY A 37 0.53 5.00 -1.18
CA GLY A 37 0.66 3.89 -0.24
C GLY A 37 2.04 3.82 0.39
N ILE A 38 2.18 2.90 1.34
CA ILE A 38 3.45 2.56 1.96
C ILE A 38 3.87 1.19 1.42
N ASN A 39 5.11 1.10 0.93
CA ASN A 39 5.73 -0.14 0.54
C ASN A 39 6.35 -0.82 1.78
N PHE A 40 6.07 -2.11 1.93
CA PHE A 40 6.59 -2.96 2.99
C PHE A 40 7.34 -4.12 2.33
N VAL A 41 8.59 -4.35 2.73
CA VAL A 41 9.42 -5.46 2.21
C VAL A 41 9.84 -6.35 3.38
N ASP A 42 9.44 -7.62 3.33
CA ASP A 42 9.81 -8.63 4.32
C ASP A 42 10.56 -9.79 3.65
N PHE A 43 11.64 -10.20 4.30
CA PHE A 43 12.45 -11.37 3.91
C PHE A 43 12.28 -12.54 4.90
N TYR A 44 11.46 -12.36 5.94
CA TYR A 44 11.05 -13.37 6.90
C TYR A 44 9.58 -13.75 6.67
N PRO A 45 9.20 -15.02 6.77
CA PRO A 45 9.99 -16.23 6.63
C PRO A 45 9.85 -16.78 5.20
N THR A 46 10.99 -16.95 4.56
CA THR A 46 11.13 -17.53 3.22
C THR A 46 11.33 -19.05 3.23
N ASN A 47 11.30 -19.70 4.41
CA ASN A 47 11.54 -21.14 4.60
C ASN A 47 12.82 -21.62 3.88
N ILE A 48 13.84 -20.78 3.83
CA ILE A 48 15.13 -21.07 3.21
C ILE A 48 15.95 -21.94 4.17
N ASN A 49 16.60 -22.97 3.64
CA ASN A 49 17.52 -23.82 4.41
C ASN A 49 18.62 -22.98 5.07
N GLY A 50 18.77 -23.13 6.39
CA GLY A 50 19.72 -22.37 7.19
C GLY A 50 19.16 -21.08 7.80
N MET A 51 17.95 -20.64 7.42
CA MET A 51 17.28 -19.54 8.11
C MET A 51 16.54 -20.06 9.35
N THR A 52 17.00 -19.63 10.52
CA THR A 52 16.38 -19.97 11.82
C THR A 52 15.59 -18.80 12.38
N SER A 53 14.54 -19.11 13.13
CA SER A 53 13.84 -18.14 13.98
C SER A 53 14.74 -17.68 15.13
N GLU A 54 14.27 -16.70 15.88
CA GLU A 54 14.92 -16.20 17.11
C GLU A 54 15.18 -17.32 18.14
N SER A 55 14.40 -18.40 18.10
CA SER A 55 14.56 -19.57 18.98
C SER A 55 15.51 -20.64 18.42
N GLY A 56 16.18 -20.36 17.30
CA GLY A 56 17.15 -21.28 16.69
C GLY A 56 16.54 -22.45 15.92
N VAL A 57 15.22 -22.47 15.70
CA VAL A 57 14.55 -23.52 14.90
C VAL A 57 14.37 -23.06 13.46
N PRO A 58 14.37 -23.96 12.46
CA PRO A 58 14.10 -23.59 11.08
C PRO A 58 12.78 -22.82 10.93
N THR A 59 12.81 -21.72 10.17
CA THR A 59 11.61 -20.94 9.86
C THR A 59 10.63 -21.73 8.99
N LYS A 60 9.33 -21.42 9.07
CA LYS A 60 8.27 -21.99 8.22
C LYS A 60 7.61 -20.89 7.41
N TRP A 61 6.98 -21.22 6.29
CA TRP A 61 6.16 -20.26 5.53
C TRP A 61 5.16 -19.55 6.44
N PHE A 62 5.08 -18.22 6.30
CA PHE A 62 4.19 -17.32 7.05
C PHE A 62 4.37 -17.28 8.58
N ASP A 63 5.43 -17.89 9.15
CA ASP A 63 5.84 -17.63 10.54
C ASP A 63 5.98 -16.12 10.85
N GLN A 64 5.35 -15.65 11.92
CA GLN A 64 5.35 -14.24 12.33
C GLN A 64 4.95 -13.22 11.23
N PHE A 65 4.16 -13.61 10.22
CA PHE A 65 3.75 -12.73 9.12
C PHE A 65 3.14 -11.38 9.57
N PHE A 66 2.39 -11.36 10.68
CA PHE A 66 1.80 -10.11 11.19
C PHE A 66 2.74 -9.28 12.07
N ASN A 67 4.01 -9.68 12.23
CA ASN A 67 4.97 -9.00 13.11
C ASN A 67 5.71 -7.85 12.40
N LEU A 68 4.97 -6.79 12.11
CA LEU A 68 5.44 -5.61 11.38
C LEU A 68 6.68 -4.94 11.97
N ASN A 69 6.85 -5.00 13.29
CA ASN A 69 7.92 -4.27 13.97
C ASN A 69 9.29 -4.94 13.84
N LYS A 70 9.33 -6.24 13.57
CA LYS A 70 10.58 -7.00 13.59
C LYS A 70 11.21 -7.14 12.20
N HIS A 71 10.49 -7.74 11.27
CA HIS A 71 11.09 -8.26 10.04
C HIS A 71 10.87 -7.39 8.80
N TYR A 72 9.90 -6.48 8.86
CA TYR A 72 9.58 -5.59 7.75
C TYR A 72 10.54 -4.40 7.64
N ASN A 73 10.86 -4.05 6.39
CA ASN A 73 11.50 -2.81 5.98
C ASN A 73 10.42 -1.85 5.45
N TYR A 74 10.28 -0.69 6.07
CA TYR A 74 9.34 0.35 5.63
C TYR A 74 9.78 1.73 6.11
N VAL A 75 9.28 2.75 5.43
CA VAL A 75 9.41 4.15 5.83
C VAL A 75 8.03 4.67 6.21
N VAL A 76 7.93 5.44 7.29
CA VAL A 76 6.67 6.06 7.75
C VAL A 76 6.33 7.29 6.90
N ALA A 77 6.24 7.10 5.59
CA ALA A 77 5.88 8.09 4.60
C ALA A 77 5.32 7.39 3.36
N PRO A 78 4.53 8.07 2.51
CA PRO A 78 4.13 7.53 1.22
C PRO A 78 5.36 7.18 0.38
N THR A 79 5.52 5.89 0.12
CA THR A 79 6.65 5.30 -0.61
C THR A 79 6.21 4.57 -1.87
N LYS A 80 4.90 4.48 -2.11
CA LYS A 80 4.29 3.99 -3.35
C LYS A 80 3.35 5.05 -3.90
N ILE A 81 3.39 5.25 -5.21
CA ILE A 81 2.38 5.99 -5.96
C ILE A 81 1.91 5.11 -7.12
N SER A 82 0.62 5.14 -7.42
CA SER A 82 0.06 4.45 -8.58
C SER A 82 -0.93 5.30 -9.36
N LEU A 83 -1.03 4.97 -10.65
CA LEU A 83 -2.00 5.51 -11.58
C LEU A 83 -2.83 4.35 -12.14
N GLY A 84 -4.08 4.27 -11.71
CA GLY A 84 -5.08 3.33 -12.20
C GLY A 84 -5.92 3.93 -13.32
N ARG A 85 -6.33 3.10 -14.27
CA ARG A 85 -7.27 3.45 -15.34
C ARG A 85 -8.36 2.39 -15.50
N TYR A 86 -9.60 2.83 -15.48
CA TYR A 86 -10.77 2.04 -15.88
C TYR A 86 -10.64 1.58 -17.33
N ILE A 87 -10.79 0.27 -17.57
CA ILE A 87 -10.78 -0.31 -18.92
C ILE A 87 -12.22 -0.66 -19.32
N ASN A 88 -12.93 -1.40 -18.47
CA ASN A 88 -14.33 -1.77 -18.67
C ASN A 88 -14.98 -2.18 -17.33
N THR A 89 -16.25 -2.58 -17.37
CA THR A 89 -17.02 -2.89 -16.15
C THR A 89 -16.45 -4.03 -15.29
N SER A 90 -15.53 -4.83 -15.83
CA SER A 90 -14.89 -5.96 -15.15
C SER A 90 -13.42 -5.71 -14.83
N PHE A 91 -12.74 -4.79 -15.51
CA PHE A 91 -11.30 -4.63 -15.42
C PHE A 91 -10.85 -3.17 -15.34
N SER A 92 -9.83 -2.94 -14.52
CA SER A 92 -8.98 -1.75 -14.51
C SER A 92 -7.52 -2.14 -14.64
N GLY A 93 -6.69 -1.27 -15.19
CA GLY A 93 -5.23 -1.44 -15.21
C GLY A 93 -4.59 -0.46 -14.24
N GLU A 94 -3.47 -0.83 -13.63
CA GLU A 94 -2.69 0.08 -12.78
C GLU A 94 -1.20 -0.02 -13.10
N LEU A 95 -0.54 1.13 -13.16
CA LEU A 95 0.91 1.25 -13.10
C LEU A 95 1.29 1.81 -11.74
N ALA A 96 2.25 1.17 -11.06
CA ALA A 96 2.74 1.64 -9.77
C ALA A 96 4.26 1.68 -9.72
N ILE A 97 4.79 2.66 -8.99
CA ILE A 97 6.19 2.71 -8.62
C ILE A 97 6.30 2.76 -7.11
N SER A 98 7.33 2.13 -6.56
CA SER A 98 7.65 2.26 -5.15
C SER A 98 9.14 2.34 -4.88
N VAL A 99 9.48 3.02 -3.80
CA VAL A 99 10.83 3.16 -3.27
C VAL A 99 10.86 2.71 -1.83
N ASN A 100 11.94 2.09 -1.38
CA ASN A 100 12.10 1.71 0.02
C ASN A 100 13.59 1.66 0.37
N LYS A 101 13.88 1.35 1.63
CA LYS A 101 15.21 1.18 2.15
C LYS A 101 15.25 -0.13 2.92
N ILE A 102 16.12 -1.04 2.49
CA ILE A 102 16.36 -2.31 3.15
C ILE A 102 17.49 -2.12 4.16
N ASP A 103 17.16 -2.21 5.44
CA ASP A 103 18.13 -2.20 6.54
C ASP A 103 18.25 -3.58 7.23
N LYS A 104 17.38 -4.53 6.88
CA LYS A 104 17.40 -5.89 7.38
C LYS A 104 16.98 -6.92 6.33
N VAL A 105 17.57 -8.11 6.41
CA VAL A 105 17.18 -9.31 5.66
C VAL A 105 16.86 -10.41 6.66
N GLY A 106 15.57 -10.69 6.85
CA GLY A 106 15.09 -11.51 7.94
C GLY A 106 15.41 -10.84 9.29
N SER A 107 16.03 -11.58 10.20
CA SER A 107 16.48 -11.05 11.49
C SER A 107 17.90 -10.43 11.46
N ILE A 108 18.55 -10.40 10.29
CA ILE A 108 19.92 -9.88 10.13
C ILE A 108 19.86 -8.41 9.75
N LYS A 109 20.39 -7.53 10.60
CA LYS A 109 20.57 -6.11 10.28
C LYS A 109 21.78 -5.94 9.37
N LEU A 110 21.62 -5.17 8.31
CA LEU A 110 22.70 -4.84 7.39
C LEU A 110 23.59 -3.75 7.98
N ASN A 111 24.90 -3.83 7.72
CA ASN A 111 25.85 -2.79 8.12
C ASN A 111 25.62 -1.49 7.33
N GLU A 112 25.25 -1.64 6.06
CA GLU A 112 24.89 -0.56 5.17
C GLU A 112 23.50 -0.81 4.60
N ASN A 113 22.71 0.25 4.49
CA ASN A 113 21.36 0.14 3.99
C ASN A 113 21.34 0.13 2.48
N VAL A 114 20.45 -0.67 1.90
CA VAL A 114 20.30 -0.82 0.45
C VAL A 114 19.04 -0.08 -0.01
N SER A 115 19.16 0.72 -1.06
CA SER A 115 18.00 1.34 -1.70
C SER A 115 17.20 0.30 -2.49
N TYR A 116 15.88 0.32 -2.35
CA TYR A 116 14.95 -0.54 -3.07
C TYR A 116 14.07 0.29 -4.00
N PHE A 117 13.82 -0.23 -5.19
CA PHE A 117 12.90 0.35 -6.18
C PHE A 117 12.11 -0.76 -6.86
N ALA A 118 10.82 -0.55 -7.10
CA ALA A 118 9.97 -1.46 -7.86
C ALA A 118 9.04 -0.71 -8.83
N LEU A 119 8.72 -1.40 -9.93
CA LEU A 119 7.77 -0.99 -10.95
C LEU A 119 6.78 -2.15 -11.16
N ASP A 120 5.51 -1.89 -10.93
CA ASP A 120 4.44 -2.88 -10.99
C ASP A 120 3.46 -2.55 -12.12
N VAL A 121 2.98 -3.58 -12.82
CA VAL A 121 1.85 -3.51 -13.76
C VAL A 121 0.78 -4.45 -13.25
N ASN A 122 -0.37 -3.91 -12.87
CA ASN A 122 -1.45 -4.67 -12.27
C ASN A 122 -2.68 -4.67 -13.18
N LEU A 123 -3.37 -5.81 -13.22
CA LEU A 123 -4.71 -5.94 -13.78
C LEU A 123 -5.66 -6.21 -12.62
N ILE A 124 -6.64 -5.34 -12.46
CA ILE A 124 -7.59 -5.36 -11.35
C ILE A 124 -8.93 -5.85 -11.88
N TYR A 125 -9.46 -6.92 -11.30
CA TYR A 125 -10.73 -7.53 -11.65
C TYR A 125 -11.82 -7.21 -10.63
N ASN A 126 -13.00 -6.84 -11.11
CA ASN A 126 -14.17 -6.60 -10.28
C ASN A 126 -14.82 -7.93 -9.84
N ILE A 127 -14.69 -8.29 -8.56
CA ILE A 127 -15.18 -9.56 -8.01
C ILE A 127 -16.71 -9.62 -7.99
N ASN A 128 -17.42 -8.47 -8.00
CA ASN A 128 -18.89 -8.45 -8.07
C ASN A 128 -19.45 -9.11 -9.34
N LYS A 129 -18.60 -9.30 -10.37
CA LYS A 129 -18.96 -10.06 -11.56
C LYS A 129 -19.17 -11.56 -11.30
N ILE A 130 -18.61 -12.08 -10.20
CA ILE A 130 -18.72 -13.49 -9.80
C ILE A 130 -19.67 -13.66 -8.62
N ILE A 131 -19.53 -12.84 -7.58
CA ILE A 131 -20.29 -13.01 -6.32
C ILE A 131 -21.66 -12.31 -6.32
N GLY A 132 -21.97 -11.56 -7.38
CA GLY A 132 -23.19 -10.77 -7.50
C GLY A 132 -23.03 -9.34 -6.99
N ASN A 133 -24.03 -8.50 -7.28
CA ASN A 133 -23.97 -7.08 -6.94
C ASN A 133 -24.23 -6.84 -5.44
N THR A 134 -23.16 -6.59 -4.70
CA THR A 134 -23.11 -6.24 -3.27
C THR A 134 -23.52 -4.79 -2.97
N LYS A 135 -23.72 -3.95 -4.00
CA LYS A 135 -24.14 -2.53 -3.96
C LYS A 135 -23.19 -1.57 -3.24
N TRP A 136 -23.00 -1.73 -1.93
CA TRP A 136 -22.27 -0.77 -1.08
C TRP A 136 -20.77 -1.08 -0.94
N PHE A 137 -20.33 -2.24 -1.46
CA PHE A 137 -18.96 -2.73 -1.36
C PHE A 137 -18.49 -3.19 -2.73
N GLU A 138 -17.40 -2.66 -3.27
CA GLU A 138 -16.85 -3.09 -4.56
C GLU A 138 -15.53 -3.86 -4.36
N PRO A 139 -15.58 -5.17 -4.06
CA PRO A 139 -14.38 -5.99 -3.95
C PRO A 139 -13.71 -6.16 -5.31
N TYR A 140 -12.38 -6.11 -5.30
CA TYR A 140 -11.54 -6.34 -6.46
C TYR A 140 -10.29 -7.15 -6.09
N ALA A 141 -9.66 -7.75 -7.09
CA ALA A 141 -8.38 -8.46 -6.97
C ALA A 141 -7.47 -8.12 -8.14
#